data_AF-A0A523EAJ9-F1
#
_entry.id   AF-A0A523EAJ9-F1
#
_cell.length_a   1.000
_cell.length_b   1.000
_cell.length_c   1.000
_cell.angle_alpha   90.00
_cell.angle_beta   90.00
_cell.angle_gamma   90.00
#
_symmetry.space_group_name_H-M   'P 1'
#
loop_
_entity.id
_entity.type
_entity.pdbx_description
1 polymer ?
#
loop_
_entity_poly.entity_id
_entity_poly.type
_entity_poly.pdbx_seq_one_letter_code
_entity_poly.pdbx_strand_id
1 'polypeptide(L)' 'MDHLGFFRQFARSPIRTGAVIPSSSRLARMMVSQAELHRAKTVIELGPGTGIVTEIILENLAQDAHFMAV' A
#
# COMPACT_ATOMS: atom_id res chain seq x y z
N MET A 1 -9.83 -12.88 8.37
CA MET A 1 -9.95 -12.00 9.56
C MET A 1 -8.57 -11.99 10.20
N ASP A 2 -8.05 -10.82 10.56
CA ASP A 2 -6.68 -10.56 11.07
C ASP A 2 -5.60 -10.09 10.07
N HIS A 3 -5.99 -9.42 8.98
CA HIS A 3 -5.04 -8.61 8.20
C HIS A 3 -4.69 -7.29 8.89
N LEU A 4 -5.63 -6.70 9.67
CA LEU A 4 -5.45 -5.41 10.36
C LEU A 4 -4.37 -5.42 11.46
N GLY A 5 -4.09 -6.59 12.06
CA GLY A 5 -3.15 -6.71 13.17
C GLY A 5 -1.69 -6.51 12.77
N PHE A 6 -1.31 -6.96 11.57
CA PHE A 6 0.06 -6.86 11.06
C PHE A 6 0.42 -5.40 10.70
N PHE A 7 -0.51 -4.69 10.05
CA PHE A 7 -0.32 -3.28 9.65
C PHE A 7 -0.19 -2.34 10.86
N ARG A 8 -0.91 -2.62 11.96
CA ARG A 8 -0.84 -1.80 13.18
C ARG A 8 0.54 -1.88 13.87
N GLN A 9 1.26 -2.98 13.73
CA GLN A 9 2.60 -3.12 14.29
C GLN A 9 3.64 -2.35 13.46
N PHE A 10 3.45 -2.26 12.14
CA PHE A 10 4.29 -1.47 11.22
C PHE A 10 4.06 0.04 11.36
N ALA A 11 2.82 0.45 11.68
CA ALA A 11 2.42 1.84 11.91
C ALA A 11 3.06 2.52 13.15
N ARG A 12 3.82 1.79 13.98
CA ARG A 12 4.34 2.30 15.27
C ARG A 12 5.59 3.18 15.16
N SER A 13 6.24 3.33 14.01
CA SER A 13 7.43 4.17 13.89
C SER A 13 7.66 4.82 12.50
N PRO A 14 6.76 5.70 12.02
CA PRO A 14 6.99 6.49 10.80
C PRO A 14 8.21 7.43 10.89
N ILE A 15 8.64 7.77 12.12
CA ILE A 15 9.81 8.63 12.38
C ILE A 15 11.15 7.94 12.03
N ARG A 16 11.17 6.61 11.85
CA ARG A 16 12.41 5.85 11.56
C ARG A 16 12.78 5.78 10.08
N THR A 17 11.88 6.14 9.16
CA THR A 17 12.08 5.99 7.70
C THR A 17 12.27 7.30 6.93
N GLY A 18 12.38 8.45 7.61
CA GLY A 18 12.76 9.72 6.98
C GLY A 18 11.66 10.41 6.16
N ALA A 19 10.44 9.86 6.14
CA ALA A 19 9.27 10.56 5.60
C ALA A 19 8.76 11.56 6.65
N VAL A 20 9.29 12.79 6.62
CA VAL A 20 8.85 13.89 7.48
C VAL A 20 7.35 14.18 7.30
N ILE A 21 6.76 13.76 6.16
CA ILE A 21 5.35 13.94 5.83
C ILE A 21 4.77 12.60 5.34
N PRO A 22 3.69 12.08 5.94
CA PRO A 22 2.98 10.92 5.40
C PRO A 22 2.49 11.26 3.99
N SER A 23 2.67 10.35 3.02
CA SER A 23 2.08 10.52 1.69
C SER A 23 0.59 10.76 1.85
N SER A 24 0.12 11.95 1.44
CA SER A 24 -1.31 12.25 1.48
C SER A 24 -2.07 11.19 0.67
N SER A 25 -3.29 10.87 1.08
CA SER A 25 -4.14 9.94 0.33
C SER A 25 -4.29 10.35 -1.14
N ARG A 26 -4.18 11.65 -1.44
CA ARG A 26 -4.16 12.20 -2.79
C ARG A 26 -2.91 11.77 -3.57
N LEU A 27 -1.73 11.89 -2.99
CA LEU A 27 -0.48 11.44 -3.61
C LEU A 27 -0.49 9.92 -3.85
N ALA A 28 -0.93 9.15 -2.85
CA ALA A 28 -1.03 7.70 -2.98
C ALA A 28 -2.00 7.29 -4.11
N ARG A 29 -3.16 7.95 -4.22
CA ARG A 29 -4.09 7.73 -5.36
C ARG A 29 -3.47 8.09 -6.70
N MET A 30 -2.72 9.20 -6.78
CA MET A 30 -2.02 9.57 -8.01
C MET A 30 -0.99 8.52 -8.40
N MET A 31 -0.17 8.03 -7.45
CA MET A 31 0.82 6.97 -7.70
C MET A 31 0.14 5.70 -8.23
N VAL A 32 -0.90 5.22 -7.54
CA VAL A 32 -1.63 3.99 -7.92
C VAL A 32 -2.33 4.14 -9.26
N SER A 33 -2.89 5.32 -9.57
CA SER A 33 -3.59 5.56 -10.85
C SER A 33 -2.70 5.36 -12.09
N GLN A 34 -1.38 5.50 -11.94
CA GLN A 34 -0.42 5.34 -13.04
C GLN A 34 0.12 3.90 -13.14
N ALA A 35 -0.23 3.01 -12.20
CA ALA A 35 0.33 1.66 -12.11
C ALA A 35 -0.47 0.59 -12.87
N GLU A 36 -1.59 0.96 -13.51
CA GLU A 36 -2.45 0.07 -14.30
C GLU A 36 -2.84 -1.26 -13.58
N LEU A 37 -3.09 -1.19 -12.28
CA LEU A 37 -3.28 -2.37 -11.42
C LEU A 37 -4.42 -3.30 -11.88
N HIS A 38 -5.41 -2.76 -12.57
CA HIS A 38 -6.51 -3.51 -13.19
C HIS A 38 -6.04 -4.51 -14.28
N ARG A 39 -4.80 -4.41 -14.77
CA ARG A 39 -4.17 -5.32 -15.74
C ARG A 39 -3.07 -6.17 -15.13
N ALA A 40 -2.66 -5.87 -13.90
CA ALA A 40 -1.55 -6.53 -13.25
C ALA A 40 -2.00 -7.88 -12.66
N LYS A 41 -1.29 -8.96 -13.00
CA LYS A 41 -1.50 -10.29 -12.39
C LYS A 41 -0.82 -10.45 -11.04
N THR A 42 0.26 -9.70 -10.81
CA THR A 42 1.01 -9.73 -9.56
C THR A 42 1.44 -8.32 -9.20
N VAL A 43 1.23 -7.94 -7.95
CA VAL A 43 1.60 -6.63 -7.40
C VAL A 43 2.39 -6.85 -6.11
N ILE A 44 3.56 -6.23 -6.03
CA ILE A 44 4.43 -6.29 -4.85
C ILE A 44 4.60 -4.88 -4.28
N GLU A 45 4.18 -4.68 -3.03
CA GLU A 45 4.44 -3.45 -2.29
C GLU A 45 5.70 -3.63 -1.42
N LEU A 46 6.72 -2.82 -1.70
CA LEU A 46 7.98 -2.82 -0.94
C LEU A 46 7.89 -1.78 0.17
N GLY A 47 7.84 -2.23 1.41
CA GLY A 47 7.72 -1.38 2.60
C GLY A 47 6.35 -0.71 2.70
N PRO A 48 5.28 -1.44 3.07
CA PRO A 48 3.91 -0.92 3.13
C PRO A 48 3.72 0.24 4.12
N GLY A 49 4.68 0.44 5.03
CA GLY A 49 4.77 1.63 5.87
C GLY A 49 3.51 1.84 6.72
N THR A 50 2.77 2.91 6.41
CA THR A 50 1.52 3.28 7.11
C THR A 50 0.28 2.57 6.58
N GLY A 51 0.36 1.87 5.45
CA GLY A 51 -0.76 1.15 4.83
C GLY A 51 -1.65 1.99 3.92
N ILE A 52 -1.47 3.32 3.84
CA ILE A 52 -2.29 4.19 2.97
C ILE A 52 -2.16 3.78 1.49
N VAL A 53 -0.96 3.41 1.06
CA VAL A 53 -0.72 2.95 -0.31
C VAL A 53 -1.29 1.54 -0.50
N THR A 54 -1.06 0.64 0.45
CA THR A 54 -1.66 -0.71 0.48
C THR A 54 -3.17 -0.69 0.27
N GLU A 55 -3.90 0.14 1.02
CA GLU A 55 -5.37 0.24 0.93
C GLU A 55 -5.81 0.60 -0.49
N ILE A 56 -5.19 1.62 -1.08
CA ILE A 56 -5.52 2.09 -2.43
C ILE A 56 -5.10 1.05 -3.49
N ILE A 57 -3.99 0.32 -3.30
CA ILE A 57 -3.62 -0.79 -4.17
C ILE A 57 -4.73 -1.84 -4.17
N LEU A 58 -5.15 -2.30 -2.99
CA LEU A 58 -6.16 -3.34 -2.82
C LEU A 58 -7.51 -2.96 -3.44
N GLU A 59 -7.89 -1.68 -3.39
CA GLU A 59 -9.09 -1.15 -4.05
C GLU A 59 -9.03 -1.20 -5.59
N ASN A 60 -7.83 -1.22 -6.19
CA ASN A 60 -7.63 -1.08 -7.63
C ASN A 60 -7.08 -2.37 -8.30
N LEU A 61 -6.88 -3.45 -7.54
CA LEU A 61 -6.42 -4.73 -8.07
C LEU A 61 -7.47 -5.37 -8.97
N ALA A 62 -7.01 -6.08 -10.01
CA ALA A 62 -7.84 -7.03 -10.72
C ALA A 62 -8.31 -8.16 -9.79
N GLN A 63 -9.49 -8.72 -10.04
CA GLN A 63 -10.09 -9.75 -9.19
C GLN A 63 -9.24 -11.02 -9.07
N ASP A 64 -8.43 -11.33 -10.09
CA ASP A 64 -7.54 -12.49 -10.16
C ASP A 64 -6.07 -12.12 -9.89
N ALA A 65 -5.78 -10.91 -9.43
CA ALA A 65 -4.43 -10.47 -9.12
C ALA A 65 -3.92 -11.05 -7.80
N HIS A 66 -2.63 -11.38 -7.78
CA HIS A 66 -1.90 -11.77 -6.57
C HIS A 66 -1.21 -10.55 -5.96
N PHE A 67 -1.46 -10.27 -4.69
CA PHE A 67 -0.83 -9.18 -3.96
C PHE A 67 0.08 -9.69 -2.84
N MET A 68 1.26 -9.09 -2.73
CA MET A 68 2.21 -9.35 -1.64
C MET A 68 2.82 -8.03 -1.17
N ALA A 69 2.97 -7.87 0.15
CA ALA A 69 3.73 -6.79 0.74
C ALA A 69 4.97 -7.35 1.45
N VAL A 70 6.13 -6.70 1.29
CA VAL A 70 7.43 -7.11 1.84
C VAL A 70 8.00 -6.01 2.72
#